data_AF-A0A1S0UEZ9-F1
#
_entry.id   AF-A0A1S0UEZ9-F1
#
_cell.length_a   1.000
_cell.length_b   1.000
_cell.length_c   1.000
_cell.angle_alpha   90.00
_cell.angle_beta   90.00
_cell.angle_gamma   90.00
#
_symmetry.space_group_name_H-M   'P 1'
#
loop_
_entity.id
_entity.type
_entity.pdbx_description
1 polymer ?
#
loop_
_entity_poly.entity_id
_entity_poly.type
_entity_poly.pdbx_seq_one_letter_code
_entity_poly.pdbx_strand_id
1 'polypeptide(L)'
;MKQKLSNISATKSATYDNAYHERRRQKVTEDLIWEKLNKAGLGKYVNLLKDEEVDKGTFLALTNNDLIDIGITDVTHRNALLRIAKSLRY
;
A
#
# COMPACT_ATOMS: atom_id res chain seq x y z
N MET A 1 -37.24 -40.60 -30.80
CA MET A 1 -35.87 -40.22 -31.20
C MET A 1 -35.71 -38.70 -31.14
N LYS A 2 -34.81 -38.24 -30.26
CA LYS A 2 -34.03 -36.99 -30.27
C LYS A 2 -34.78 -35.65 -30.45
N GLN A 3 -35.20 -35.05 -29.33
CA GLN A 3 -35.28 -33.59 -29.19
C GLN A 3 -33.85 -33.04 -29.02
N LYS A 4 -33.48 -32.03 -29.82
CA LYS A 4 -32.20 -31.32 -29.74
C LYS A 4 -32.51 -29.87 -29.38
N LEU A 5 -32.56 -29.58 -28.08
CA LEU A 5 -32.54 -28.20 -27.58
C LEU A 5 -31.07 -27.84 -27.33
N SER A 6 -30.53 -27.01 -28.23
CA SER A 6 -29.20 -26.44 -28.10
C SER A 6 -29.21 -25.40 -26.99
N ASN A 7 -28.61 -25.74 -25.85
CA ASN A 7 -28.36 -24.81 -24.76
C ASN A 7 -27.35 -23.76 -25.24
N ILE A 8 -27.83 -22.53 -25.45
CA ILE A 8 -26.99 -21.35 -25.59
C ILE A 8 -26.55 -20.99 -24.16
N SER A 9 -25.46 -21.62 -23.72
CA SER A 9 -24.81 -21.28 -22.45
C SER A 9 -24.16 -19.91 -22.60
N ALA A 10 -24.85 -18.89 -22.10
CA ALA A 10 -24.34 -17.55 -21.87
C ALA A 10 -23.25 -17.57 -20.79
N THR A 11 -22.09 -18.14 -21.10
CA THR A 11 -20.90 -18.17 -20.23
C THR A 11 -19.77 -17.38 -20.88
N LYS A 12 -20.02 -16.09 -21.17
CA LYS A 12 -19.00 -15.15 -21.67
C LYS A 12 -19.13 -13.72 -21.11
N SER A 13 -19.61 -13.54 -19.88
CA SER A 13 -19.63 -12.18 -19.28
C SER A 13 -19.26 -12.12 -17.79
N ALA A 14 -18.40 -13.01 -17.29
CA ALA A 14 -17.98 -13.01 -15.89
C ALA A 14 -16.45 -12.94 -15.68
N THR A 15 -15.68 -12.54 -16.69
CA THR A 15 -14.21 -12.51 -16.60
C THR A 15 -13.57 -11.18 -17.01
N TYR A 16 -14.32 -10.06 -16.97
CA TYR A 16 -13.74 -8.72 -17.21
C TYR A 16 -13.69 -7.82 -15.98
N ASP A 17 -14.22 -8.23 -14.83
CA ASP A 17 -14.31 -7.35 -13.64
C ASP A 17 -13.28 -7.67 -12.54
N ASN A 18 -12.82 -8.92 -12.41
CA ASN A 18 -11.93 -9.28 -11.29
C ASN A 18 -10.52 -8.65 -11.38
N ALA A 19 -9.98 -8.46 -12.59
CA ALA A 19 -8.64 -7.88 -12.77
C ALA A 19 -8.58 -6.36 -12.50
N TYR A 20 -9.73 -5.68 -12.46
CA TYR A 20 -9.79 -4.25 -12.11
C TYR A 20 -9.86 -4.05 -10.60
N HIS A 21 -10.48 -4.99 -9.87
CA HIS A 21 -10.55 -4.97 -8.41
C HIS A 21 -9.24 -5.44 -7.74
N GLU A 22 -8.52 -6.40 -8.32
CA GLU A 22 -7.25 -6.88 -7.75
C GLU A 22 -6.13 -5.84 -7.82
N ARG A 23 -6.12 -4.98 -8.85
CA ARG A 23 -5.15 -3.86 -8.94
C ARG A 23 -5.35 -2.78 -7.89
N ARG A 24 -6.53 -2.67 -7.27
CA ARG A 24 -6.87 -1.61 -6.30
C ARG A 24 -6.53 -1.93 -4.85
N ARG A 25 -6.11 -3.15 -4.52
CA ARG A 25 -5.62 -3.51 -3.18
C ARG A 25 -4.24 -4.12 -3.29
N GLN A 26 -3.27 -3.29 -3.68
CA GLN A 26 -1.87 -3.66 -3.52
C GLN A 26 -1.65 -3.89 -2.01
N LYS A 27 -1.41 -5.15 -1.63
CA LYS A 27 -1.17 -5.52 -0.22
C LYS A 27 0.00 -4.67 0.26
N VAL A 28 -0.23 -3.79 1.23
CA VAL A 28 0.85 -2.98 1.79
C VAL A 28 1.85 -3.93 2.44
N THR A 29 3.07 -3.93 1.90
CA THR A 29 4.26 -4.60 2.42
C THR A 29 5.26 -3.55 2.89
N GLU A 30 6.23 -3.95 3.71
CA GLU A 30 7.33 -3.07 4.12
C GLU A 30 8.17 -2.62 2.93
N ASP A 31 8.43 -3.52 1.97
CA ASP A 31 9.15 -3.15 0.74
C ASP A 31 8.44 -2.02 -0.04
N LEU A 32 7.11 -2.04 -0.10
CA LEU A 32 6.34 -0.96 -0.73
C LEU A 32 6.46 0.36 0.04
N ILE A 33 6.53 0.30 1.38
CA ILE A 33 6.77 1.47 2.23
C ILE A 33 8.15 2.06 1.89
N TRP A 34 9.20 1.23 1.91
CA TRP A 34 10.57 1.66 1.62
C TRP A 34 10.70 2.22 0.20
N GLU A 35 10.06 1.59 -0.79
CA GLU A 35 10.01 2.08 -2.17
C GLU A 35 9.36 3.47 -2.26
N LYS A 36 8.21 3.67 -1.58
CA LYS A 36 7.53 4.97 -1.57
C LYS A 36 8.36 6.06 -0.89
N LEU A 37 9.09 5.74 0.18
CA LEU A 37 10.00 6.70 0.82
C LEU A 37 11.15 7.09 -0.11
N ASN A 38 11.77 6.12 -0.79
CA ASN A 38 12.82 6.41 -1.77
C ASN A 38 12.30 7.30 -2.91
N LYS A 39 11.14 6.98 -3.49
CA LYS A 39 10.49 7.78 -4.55
C LYS A 39 10.13 9.20 -4.11
N ALA A 40 9.86 9.41 -2.82
CA ALA A 40 9.55 10.72 -2.25
C ALA A 40 10.78 11.52 -1.80
N GLY A 41 12.01 11.02 -2.04
CA GLY A 41 13.24 11.68 -1.57
C GLY A 41 13.50 11.51 -0.06
N LEU A 42 12.77 10.61 0.59
CA LEU A 42 12.87 10.31 2.03
C LEU A 42 13.66 9.02 2.31
N GLY A 43 14.34 8.46 1.30
CA GLY A 43 15.10 7.22 1.40
C GLY A 43 16.14 7.19 2.52
N LYS A 44 16.69 8.35 2.89
CA LYS A 44 17.63 8.50 4.00
C LYS A 44 17.09 8.06 5.36
N TYR A 45 15.77 8.02 5.54
CA TYR A 45 15.12 7.58 6.77
C TYR A 45 14.81 6.09 6.82
N VAL A 46 15.03 5.34 5.73
CA VAL A 46 14.72 3.90 5.68
C VAL A 46 15.54 3.13 6.71
N ASN A 47 16.84 3.40 6.81
CA ASN A 47 17.68 2.70 7.78
C ASN A 47 17.29 3.05 9.22
N LEU A 48 17.05 4.34 9.51
CA LEU A 48 16.55 4.77 10.82
C LEU A 48 15.26 4.03 11.22
N LEU A 49 14.29 3.95 10.31
CA LEU A 49 13.03 3.25 10.60
C LEU A 49 13.23 1.75 10.81
N LYS A 50 14.19 1.13 10.12
CA LYS A 50 14.54 -0.28 10.33
C LYS A 50 15.28 -0.50 11.66
N ASP A 51 16.19 0.40 12.00
CA ASP A 51 16.97 0.34 13.25
C ASP A 51 16.05 0.52 14.48
N GLU A 52 15.00 1.33 14.35
CA GLU A 52 13.93 1.50 15.34
C GLU A 52 12.84 0.39 15.28
N GLU A 53 13.11 -0.70 14.54
CA GLU A 53 12.21 -1.85 14.37
C GLU A 53 10.78 -1.47 13.92
N VAL A 54 10.64 -0.40 13.13
CA VAL A 54 9.34 0.08 12.64
C VAL A 54 8.82 -0.87 11.57
N ASP A 55 7.95 -1.79 11.99
CA ASP A 55 7.22 -2.68 11.11
C ASP A 55 6.12 -1.92 10.34
N LYS A 56 5.45 -2.61 9.40
CA LYS A 56 4.31 -2.05 8.67
C LYS A 56 3.24 -1.45 9.60
N GLY A 57 2.86 -2.15 10.66
CA GLY A 57 1.75 -1.75 11.54
C GLY A 57 2.08 -0.44 12.24
N THR A 58 3.30 -0.37 12.77
CA THR A 58 3.90 0.77 13.44
C THR A 58 4.03 1.94 12.48
N PHE A 59 4.57 1.72 11.28
CA PHE A 59 4.69 2.77 10.26
C PHE A 59 3.34 3.41 9.93
N LEU A 60 2.30 2.58 9.79
CA LEU A 60 0.95 3.07 9.51
C LEU A 60 0.33 3.80 10.70
N ALA A 61 0.80 3.59 11.92
CA ALA A 61 0.30 4.22 13.15
C ALA A 61 1.09 5.48 13.57
N LEU A 62 2.27 5.73 12.99
CA LEU A 62 3.15 6.86 13.33
C LEU A 62 2.39 8.19 13.43
N THR A 63 2.71 8.92 14.50
CA THR A 63 2.27 10.29 14.75
C THR A 63 3.41 11.27 14.51
N ASN A 64 3.09 12.56 14.55
CA ASN A 64 4.12 13.60 14.46
C ASN A 64 5.11 13.56 15.63
N ASN A 65 4.67 13.14 16.83
CA ASN A 65 5.53 13.07 18.01
C ASN A 65 6.47 11.88 17.93
N ASP A 66 5.98 10.70 17.54
CA ASP A 66 6.83 9.50 17.35
C ASP A 66 7.98 9.79 16.38
N LEU A 67 7.69 10.53 15.29
CA LEU A 67 8.70 10.95 14.33
C LEU A 67 9.74 11.90 14.92
N ILE A 68 9.36 12.78 15.86
CA ILE A 68 10.31 13.64 16.58
C ILE A 68 11.16 12.81 17.53
N ASP A 69 10.54 11.87 18.23
CA ASP A 69 11.19 11.03 19.24
C ASP A 69 12.27 10.13 18.62
N ILE A 70 12.06 9.63 17.40
CA ILE A 70 13.08 8.89 16.62
C ILE A 70 14.05 9.81 15.85
N GLY A 71 14.00 11.13 16.05
CA GLY A 71 14.99 12.07 15.51
C GLY A 71 14.67 12.71 14.15
N ILE A 72 13.46 12.55 13.61
CA ILE A 72 13.03 13.23 12.37
C ILE A 72 12.46 14.62 12.71
N THR A 73 13.36 15.58 12.92
CA THR A 73 13.02 16.93 13.42
C THR A 73 12.61 17.92 12.33
N ASP A 74 12.82 17.61 11.05
CA ASP A 74 12.35 18.43 9.93
C ASP A 74 10.83 18.27 9.70
N VAL A 75 10.09 19.37 9.85
CA VAL A 75 8.62 19.40 9.72
C VAL A 75 8.14 19.00 8.31
N THR A 76 8.87 19.37 7.26
CA THR A 76 8.52 19.04 5.88
C THR A 76 8.65 17.55 5.63
N HIS A 77 9.73 16.93 6.14
CA HIS A 77 9.91 15.49 6.04
C HIS A 77 8.86 14.71 6.83
N ARG A 78 8.55 15.13 8.07
CA ARG A 78 7.49 14.49 8.87
C ARG A 78 6.14 14.53 8.17
N ASN A 79 5.75 15.70 7.65
CA ASN A 79 4.49 15.86 6.93
C ASN A 79 4.42 14.94 5.69
N ALA A 80 5.53 14.81 4.95
CA ALA A 80 5.61 13.91 3.80
C ALA A 80 5.52 12.43 4.20
N LEU A 81 6.21 12.00 5.27
CA LEU A 81 6.11 10.65 5.85
C LEU A 81 4.67 10.30 6.24
N LEU A 82 4.03 11.18 7.03
CA LEU A 82 2.65 10.97 7.47
C LEU A 82 1.65 10.95 6.31
N ARG A 83 1.90 11.73 5.25
CA ARG A 83 1.10 11.68 4.01
C ARG A 83 1.24 10.33 3.31
N ILE A 84 2.45 9.78 3.23
CA ILE A 84 2.70 8.46 2.66
C ILE A 84 1.99 7.38 3.48
N ALA A 85 2.13 7.40 4.81
CA ALA A 85 1.44 6.47 5.70
C ALA A 85 -0.08 6.51 5.51
N LYS A 86 -0.69 7.70 5.44
CA LYS A 86 -2.13 7.88 5.15
C LYS A 86 -2.52 7.32 3.77
N SER A 87 -1.68 7.51 2.75
CA SER A 87 -1.95 7.01 1.39
C SER A 87 -1.93 5.49 1.26
N LEU A 88 -1.38 4.79 2.27
CA LEU A 88 -1.30 3.33 2.31
C LEU A 88 -2.44 2.69 3.12
N ARG A 89 -3.28 3.48 3.80
CA ARG A 89 -4.40 2.96 4.60
C ARG A 89 -5.65 2.63 3.76
N TYR A 90 -5.75 3.14 2.53
CA TYR A 90 -6.95 3.09 1.68
C TYR A 90 -6.61 2.66 0.25
#